data_AF-A0A6V7WXJ2-F1
#
_entry.id   AF-A0A6V7WXJ2-F1
#
_cell.length_a   1.000
_cell.length_b   1.000
_cell.length_c   1.000
_cell.angle_alpha   90.00
_cell.angle_beta   90.00
_cell.angle_gamma   90.00
#
_symmetry.space_group_name_H-M   'P 1'
#
loop_
_entity.id
_entity.type
_entity.pdbx_description
1 polymer ?
#
loop_
_entity_poly.entity_id
_entity_poly.type
_entity_poly.pdbx_seq_one_letter_code
_entity_poly.pdbx_strand_id
1 'polypeptide(L)'
;MVEAVINFIVLFTYSNPCDCLTQVWLVYLIRMPEYIYYLGSPLFHFAIMIERVLATVYVKIYEKQGKLFGVISTIIVWLLNLMFGLYIYITTQMDTDTFGHPMVYLILTTKYNSQILIYLNYILLFLVICVAIADYYLIVRNRKIKLNFFNSTTNYSLSKSYQSKQNILLMRIIFPLDFSYSFVFALFNALANFLRYNRDEYGPLVYVRTYEGITLVNI
;
A
#
# COMPACT_ATOMS: atom_id res chain seq x y z
N MET A 1 -15.36 -2.13 -1.73
CA MET A 1 -16.74 -1.91 -2.24
C MET A 1 -17.29 -3.10 -3.02
N VAL A 2 -16.61 -3.61 -4.06
CA VAL A 2 -17.07 -4.77 -4.85
C VAL A 2 -17.25 -6.03 -3.99
N GLU A 3 -16.32 -6.30 -3.09
CA GLU A 3 -16.38 -7.46 -2.20
C GLU A 3 -17.57 -7.42 -1.23
N ALA A 4 -17.81 -6.25 -0.60
CA ALA A 4 -18.95 -6.06 0.29
C ALA A 4 -20.28 -6.26 -0.47
N VAL A 5 -20.36 -5.82 -1.72
CA VAL A 5 -21.54 -6.02 -2.57
C VAL A 5 -21.73 -7.49 -2.94
N ILE A 6 -20.66 -8.21 -3.28
CA ILE A 6 -20.74 -9.65 -3.60
C ILE A 6 -21.13 -10.45 -2.36
N ASN A 7 -20.50 -10.23 -1.22
CA ASN A 7 -20.85 -10.91 0.03
C ASN A 7 -22.28 -10.58 0.46
N PHE A 8 -22.73 -9.33 0.29
CA PHE A 8 -24.10 -8.94 0.58
C PHE A 8 -25.10 -9.62 -0.37
N ILE A 9 -24.84 -9.63 -1.68
CA ILE A 9 -25.71 -10.33 -2.65
C ILE A 9 -25.80 -11.82 -2.33
N VAL A 10 -24.67 -12.48 -2.08
CA VAL A 10 -24.65 -13.92 -1.77
C VAL A 10 -25.41 -14.20 -0.47
N LEU A 11 -25.25 -13.39 0.58
CA LEU A 11 -25.95 -13.55 1.86
C LEU A 11 -27.48 -13.38 1.74
N PHE A 12 -27.96 -12.54 0.81
CA PHE A 12 -29.39 -12.26 0.62
C PHE A 12 -30.06 -13.11 -0.48
N THR A 13 -29.29 -13.81 -1.32
CA THR A 13 -29.84 -14.59 -2.43
C THR A 13 -30.06 -16.07 -2.05
N TYR A 14 -29.25 -16.61 -1.14
CA TYR A 14 -29.32 -18.03 -0.76
C TYR A 14 -30.09 -18.26 0.54
N SER A 15 -31.09 -19.14 0.49
CA SER A 15 -31.90 -19.53 1.66
C SER A 15 -31.23 -20.59 2.53
N ASN A 16 -30.33 -21.39 1.93
CA ASN A 16 -29.55 -22.42 2.61
C ASN A 16 -28.09 -21.96 2.78
N PRO A 17 -27.54 -21.98 4.01
CA PRO A 17 -26.16 -21.53 4.28
C PRO A 17 -25.10 -22.43 3.62
N CYS A 18 -25.43 -23.68 3.29
CA CYS A 18 -24.54 -24.60 2.57
C CYS A 18 -24.37 -24.25 1.08
N ASP A 19 -25.32 -23.52 0.49
CA ASP A 19 -25.25 -23.06 -0.90
C ASP A 19 -24.44 -21.75 -1.04
N CYS A 20 -24.04 -21.16 0.09
CA CYS A 20 -23.26 -19.91 0.19
C CYS A 20 -21.74 -20.14 0.07
N LEU A 21 -21.30 -21.34 -0.32
CA LEU A 21 -19.88 -21.67 -0.44
C LEU A 21 -19.28 -21.12 -1.73
N THR A 22 -18.22 -20.33 -1.59
CA THR A 22 -17.52 -19.71 -2.73
C THR A 22 -16.47 -20.67 -3.29
N GLN A 23 -16.44 -20.83 -4.61
CA GLN A 23 -15.40 -21.60 -5.28
C GLN A 23 -14.03 -20.92 -5.13
N VAL A 24 -12.99 -21.71 -4.86
CA VAL A 24 -11.66 -21.21 -4.51
C VAL A 24 -11.05 -20.29 -5.57
N TRP A 25 -11.24 -20.59 -6.87
CA TRP A 25 -10.75 -19.75 -7.95
C TRP A 25 -11.38 -18.34 -7.95
N LEU A 26 -12.64 -18.23 -7.52
CA LEU A 26 -13.33 -16.94 -7.41
C LEU A 26 -12.77 -16.12 -6.24
N VAL A 27 -12.37 -16.79 -5.15
CA VAL A 27 -11.66 -16.14 -4.03
C VAL A 27 -10.34 -15.54 -4.51
N TYR A 28 -9.56 -16.26 -5.31
CA TYR A 28 -8.32 -15.72 -5.90
C TYR A 28 -8.61 -14.50 -6.78
N LEU A 29 -9.62 -14.56 -7.63
CA LEU A 29 -9.96 -13.47 -8.54
C LEU A 29 -10.35 -12.18 -7.79
N ILE A 30 -11.09 -12.33 -6.68
CA ILE A 30 -11.54 -11.19 -5.87
C ILE A 30 -10.41 -10.65 -4.98
N ARG A 31 -9.65 -11.52 -4.30
CA ARG A 31 -8.69 -11.10 -3.26
C ARG A 31 -7.29 -10.83 -3.78
N MET A 32 -6.80 -11.48 -4.83
CA MET A 32 -5.43 -11.25 -5.32
C MET A 32 -5.13 -9.78 -5.68
N PRO A 33 -6.04 -9.02 -6.33
CA PRO A 33 -5.81 -7.60 -6.57
C PRO A 33 -5.56 -6.79 -5.29
N GLU A 34 -6.22 -7.14 -4.19
CA GLU A 34 -6.04 -6.48 -2.90
C GLU A 34 -4.65 -6.77 -2.32
N TYR A 35 -4.17 -8.02 -2.36
CA TYR A 35 -2.81 -8.36 -1.92
C TYR A 35 -1.74 -7.65 -2.77
N ILE A 36 -1.96 -7.55 -4.08
CA ILE A 36 -1.06 -6.81 -4.98
C ILE A 36 -1.06 -5.31 -4.65
N TYR A 37 -2.24 -4.72 -4.41
CA TYR A 37 -2.36 -3.32 -4.01
C TYR A 37 -1.69 -3.06 -2.67
N TYR A 38 -1.88 -3.98 -1.72
CA TYR A 38 -1.38 -3.90 -0.36
C TYR A 38 0.16 -3.79 -0.31
N LEU A 39 0.88 -4.58 -1.12
CA LEU A 39 2.33 -4.45 -1.27
C LEU A 39 2.72 -3.29 -2.19
N GLY A 40 2.01 -3.14 -3.31
CA GLY A 40 2.37 -2.22 -4.37
C GLY A 40 2.26 -0.75 -3.95
N SER A 41 1.22 -0.37 -3.23
CA SER A 41 0.95 1.02 -2.86
C SER A 41 2.11 1.63 -2.04
N PRO A 42 2.56 1.04 -0.91
CA PRO A 42 3.73 1.54 -0.18
C PRO A 42 5.00 1.63 -1.03
N LEU A 43 5.24 0.66 -1.91
CA LEU A 43 6.42 0.64 -2.78
C LEU A 43 6.38 1.75 -3.84
N PHE A 44 5.20 2.06 -4.39
CA PHE A 44 5.03 3.20 -5.29
C PHE A 44 5.23 4.52 -4.56
N HIS A 45 4.65 4.69 -3.36
CA HIS A 45 4.89 5.88 -2.53
C HIS A 45 6.39 6.06 -2.24
N PHE A 46 7.10 4.97 -1.94
CA PHE A 46 8.54 4.99 -1.75
C PHE A 46 9.32 5.39 -3.01
N ALA A 47 8.99 4.81 -4.16
CA ALA A 47 9.64 5.13 -5.44
C ALA A 47 9.44 6.62 -5.81
N ILE A 48 8.22 7.14 -5.62
CA ILE A 48 7.89 8.54 -5.86
C ILE A 48 8.67 9.45 -4.90
N MET A 49 8.80 9.08 -3.63
CA MET A 49 9.59 9.82 -2.65
C MET A 49 11.07 9.87 -3.08
N ILE A 50 11.67 8.76 -3.51
CA ILE A 50 13.05 8.77 -4.02
C ILE A 50 13.19 9.69 -5.23
N GLU A 51 12.25 9.61 -6.19
CA GLU A 51 12.27 10.48 -7.36
C GLU A 51 12.28 11.96 -6.96
N ARG A 52 11.47 12.35 -5.97
CA ARG A 52 11.43 13.73 -5.45
C ARG A 52 12.69 14.14 -4.72
N VAL A 53 13.30 13.24 -3.95
CA VAL A 53 14.59 13.49 -3.31
C VAL A 53 15.64 13.75 -4.39
N LEU A 54 15.68 12.95 -5.46
CA LEU A 54 16.59 13.18 -6.59
C LEU A 54 16.32 14.51 -7.29
N ALA A 55 15.06 14.81 -7.59
CA ALA A 55 14.65 16.06 -8.24
C ALA A 55 14.91 17.31 -7.39
N THR A 56 14.97 17.20 -6.06
CA THR A 56 15.17 18.33 -5.13
C THR A 56 16.64 18.50 -4.71
N VAL A 57 17.32 17.39 -4.42
CA VAL A 57 18.68 17.39 -3.84
C VAL A 57 19.74 17.22 -4.92
N TYR A 58 19.49 16.35 -5.91
CA TYR A 58 20.46 15.92 -6.91
C TYR A 58 20.03 16.33 -8.33
N VAL A 59 19.57 17.57 -8.48
CA VAL A 59 19.00 18.12 -9.73
C VAL A 59 19.83 17.81 -10.97
N LYS A 60 21.16 18.02 -10.91
CA LYS A 60 22.08 17.79 -12.04
C LYS A 60 22.13 16.34 -12.50
N ILE A 61 21.94 15.38 -11.59
CA ILE A 61 21.91 13.94 -11.89
C ILE A 61 20.54 13.59 -12.47
N TYR A 62 19.48 14.10 -11.85
CA TYR A 62 18.10 13.88 -12.28
C TYR A 62 17.87 14.38 -13.72
N GLU A 63 18.35 15.59 -14.07
CA GLU A 63 18.26 16.13 -15.43
C GLU A 63 18.95 15.25 -16.49
N LYS A 64 20.06 14.58 -16.13
CA LYS A 64 20.78 13.68 -17.03
C LYS A 64 20.08 12.33 -17.22
N GLN A 65 19.42 11.84 -16.17
CA GLN A 65 18.73 10.55 -16.19
C GLN A 65 17.34 10.64 -16.83
N GLY A 66 16.69 11.80 -16.76
CA GLY A 66 15.39 12.04 -17.39
C GLY A 66 14.34 11.03 -16.93
N LYS A 67 13.60 10.45 -17.88
CA LYS A 67 12.50 9.52 -17.61
C LYS A 67 12.94 8.11 -17.21
N LEU A 68 14.22 7.79 -17.37
CA LEU A 68 14.73 6.43 -17.19
C LEU A 68 14.54 5.92 -15.76
N PHE A 69 14.73 6.78 -14.76
CA PHE A 69 14.57 6.42 -13.35
C PHE A 69 13.13 5.98 -13.01
N GLY A 70 12.13 6.73 -13.49
CA GLY A 70 10.72 6.39 -13.29
C GLY A 70 10.33 5.06 -13.93
N VAL A 71 10.84 4.79 -15.13
CA VAL A 71 10.59 3.51 -15.83
C VAL A 71 11.23 2.34 -15.07
N ILE A 72 12.49 2.46 -14.68
CA ILE A 72 13.20 1.40 -13.95
C ILE A 72 12.52 1.10 -12.60
N SER A 73 12.21 2.14 -11.82
CA SER A 73 11.53 1.98 -10.54
C SER A 73 10.15 1.33 -10.69
N THR A 74 9.38 1.72 -11.70
CA THR A 74 8.08 1.10 -12.01
C THR A 74 8.23 -0.38 -12.35
N ILE A 75 9.20 -0.75 -13.18
CA ILE A 75 9.47 -2.17 -13.53
C ILE A 75 9.83 -2.97 -12.27
N ILE A 76 10.69 -2.43 -11.41
CA ILE A 76 11.10 -3.10 -10.16
C ILE A 76 9.89 -3.35 -9.25
N VAL A 77 9.03 -2.33 -9.05
CA VAL A 77 7.84 -2.47 -8.20
C VAL A 77 6.88 -3.52 -8.75
N TRP A 78 6.65 -3.54 -10.07
CA TRP A 78 5.80 -4.56 -10.69
C TRP A 78 6.37 -5.97 -10.58
N LEU A 79 7.69 -6.15 -10.73
CA LEU A 79 8.35 -7.45 -10.54
C LEU A 79 8.20 -7.94 -9.09
N LEU A 80 8.38 -7.05 -8.10
CA LEU A 80 8.18 -7.38 -6.69
C LEU A 80 6.72 -7.78 -6.39
N ASN A 81 5.75 -7.05 -6.95
CA ASN A 81 4.33 -7.37 -6.81
C ASN A 81 3.97 -8.72 -7.45
N LEU A 82 4.52 -9.02 -8.63
CA LEU A 82 4.31 -10.29 -9.31
C LEU A 82 4.90 -11.44 -8.49
N MET A 83 6.12 -11.28 -7.98
CA MET A 83 6.74 -12.27 -7.10
C MET A 83 5.93 -12.50 -5.83
N PHE A 84 5.40 -11.44 -5.23
CA PHE A 84 4.55 -11.56 -4.05
C PHE A 84 3.22 -12.27 -4.36
N GLY A 85 2.57 -11.95 -5.46
CA GLY A 85 1.35 -12.63 -5.91
C GLY A 85 1.59 -14.12 -6.16
N LEU A 86 2.70 -14.48 -6.81
CA LEU A 86 3.12 -15.87 -7.00
C LEU A 86 3.39 -16.57 -5.66
N TYR A 87 4.05 -15.89 -4.72
CA TYR A 87 4.30 -16.43 -3.38
C TYR A 87 2.99 -16.75 -2.65
N ILE A 88 2.02 -15.83 -2.65
CA ILE A 88 0.70 -16.07 -2.06
C ILE A 88 0.04 -17.28 -2.74
N TYR A 89 0.01 -17.33 -4.07
CA TYR A 89 -0.57 -18.44 -4.82
C TYR A 89 0.06 -19.79 -4.49
N ILE A 90 1.39 -19.88 -4.42
CA ILE A 90 2.08 -21.14 -4.12
C ILE A 90 1.78 -21.57 -2.67
N THR A 91 1.86 -20.64 -1.70
CA THR A 91 1.62 -20.95 -0.29
C THR A 91 0.18 -21.32 0.03
N THR A 92 -0.79 -20.85 -0.74
CA THR A 92 -2.19 -21.24 -0.63
C THR A 92 -2.45 -22.61 -1.24
N GLN A 93 -1.81 -22.95 -2.37
CA GLN A 93 -1.92 -24.28 -2.97
C GLN A 93 -1.31 -25.40 -2.10
N MET A 94 -0.35 -25.08 -1.23
CA MET A 94 0.21 -26.03 -0.26
C MET A 94 -0.76 -26.40 0.87
N ASP A 95 -1.79 -25.58 1.13
CA ASP A 95 -2.79 -25.81 2.17
C ASP A 95 -4.03 -26.49 1.59
N THR A 96 -3.86 -27.76 1.19
CA THR A 96 -4.93 -28.54 0.53
C THR A 96 -6.15 -28.77 1.42
N ASP A 97 -5.95 -28.79 2.73
CA ASP A 97 -7.03 -29.03 3.70
C ASP A 97 -8.04 -27.88 3.71
N THR A 98 -7.56 -26.64 3.51
CA THR A 98 -8.39 -25.44 3.53
C THR A 98 -8.79 -25.00 2.12
N PHE A 99 -7.83 -25.02 1.18
CA PHE A 99 -8.00 -24.51 -0.19
C PHE A 99 -8.36 -25.59 -1.22
N GLY A 100 -8.50 -26.85 -0.80
CA GLY A 100 -9.06 -27.93 -1.61
C GLY A 100 -10.60 -27.97 -1.61
N HIS A 101 -11.24 -27.17 -0.76
CA HIS A 101 -12.70 -27.16 -0.58
C HIS A 101 -13.30 -25.76 -0.78
N PRO A 102 -14.57 -25.66 -1.21
CA PRO A 102 -15.30 -24.39 -1.25
C PRO A 102 -15.31 -23.70 0.12
N MET A 103 -15.14 -22.38 0.14
CA MET A 103 -14.98 -21.61 1.37
C MET A 103 -16.17 -20.70 1.66
N VAL A 104 -16.49 -20.55 2.96
CA VAL A 104 -17.46 -19.56 3.44
C VAL A 104 -16.87 -18.15 3.46
N TYR A 105 -15.56 -18.02 3.69
CA TYR A 105 -14.87 -16.75 3.84
C TYR A 105 -13.93 -16.49 2.66
N LEU A 106 -13.84 -15.22 2.25
CA LEU A 106 -12.95 -14.80 1.16
C LEU A 106 -11.57 -14.48 1.72
N ILE A 107 -10.78 -15.47 2.13
CA ILE A 107 -9.43 -15.27 2.66
C ILE A 107 -8.39 -16.10 1.90
N LEU A 108 -7.21 -15.52 1.65
CA LEU A 108 -6.05 -16.21 1.06
C LEU A 108 -4.91 -16.41 2.08
N THR A 109 -5.18 -16.14 3.35
CA THR A 109 -4.20 -16.31 4.42
C THR A 109 -4.21 -17.75 4.90
N THR A 110 -3.06 -18.40 4.89
CA THR A 110 -2.85 -19.80 5.28
C THR A 110 -1.93 -19.90 6.50
N LYS A 111 -1.82 -21.11 7.07
CA LYS A 111 -0.83 -21.40 8.11
C LYS A 111 0.61 -21.12 7.67
N TYR A 112 0.91 -21.21 6.36
CA TYR A 112 2.24 -21.03 5.80
C TYR A 112 2.62 -19.56 5.54
N ASN A 113 1.64 -18.71 5.19
CA ASN A 113 1.92 -17.31 4.83
C ASN A 113 1.55 -16.30 5.93
N SER A 114 0.73 -16.69 6.91
CA SER A 114 0.19 -15.76 7.94
C SER A 114 1.27 -15.00 8.70
N GLN A 115 2.32 -15.68 9.19
CA GLN A 115 3.41 -15.03 9.92
C GLN A 115 4.19 -14.04 9.04
N ILE A 116 4.48 -14.45 7.79
CA ILE A 116 5.21 -13.62 6.83
C ILE A 116 4.39 -12.37 6.48
N LEU A 117 3.08 -12.51 6.27
CA LEU A 117 2.17 -11.39 6.05
C LEU A 117 2.17 -10.41 7.23
N ILE A 118 2.21 -10.90 8.47
CA ILE A 118 2.30 -10.04 9.66
C ILE A 118 3.62 -9.28 9.70
N TYR A 119 4.76 -9.93 9.44
CA TYR A 119 6.06 -9.24 9.39
C TYR A 119 6.12 -8.22 8.25
N LEU A 120 5.58 -8.57 7.08
CA LEU A 120 5.47 -7.67 5.94
C LEU A 120 4.66 -6.42 6.32
N ASN A 121 3.53 -6.58 7.02
CA ASN A 121 2.72 -5.45 7.52
C ASN A 121 3.56 -4.45 8.32
N TYR A 122 4.37 -4.95 9.27
CA TYR A 122 5.22 -4.08 10.10
C TYR A 122 6.32 -3.39 9.31
N ILE A 123 6.96 -4.10 8.38
CA ILE A 123 8.01 -3.52 7.52
C ILE A 123 7.42 -2.43 6.61
N LEU A 124 6.25 -2.67 6.02
CA LEU A 124 5.57 -1.69 5.18
C LEU A 124 5.13 -0.47 5.99
N LEU A 125 4.63 -0.66 7.22
CA LEU A 125 4.28 0.44 8.11
C LEU A 125 5.49 1.33 8.40
N PHE A 126 6.63 0.71 8.74
CA PHE A 126 7.88 1.43 8.95
C PHE A 126 8.31 2.20 7.70
N LEU A 127 8.22 1.58 6.52
CA LEU A 127 8.56 2.22 5.25
C LEU A 127 7.67 3.44 4.96
N VAL A 128 6.37 3.34 5.20
CA VAL A 128 5.40 4.42 4.97
C VAL A 128 5.64 5.60 5.94
N ILE A 129 5.98 5.31 7.21
CA ILE A 129 6.40 6.34 8.17
C ILE A 129 7.66 7.06 7.69
N CYS A 130 8.66 6.32 7.20
CA CYS A 130 9.88 6.90 6.63
C CYS A 130 9.58 7.80 5.43
N VAL A 131 8.66 7.40 4.54
CA VAL A 131 8.21 8.21 3.41
C VAL A 131 7.59 9.52 3.89
N ALA A 132 6.64 9.47 4.83
CA ALA A 132 6.00 10.67 5.37
C ALA A 132 6.99 11.66 6.01
N ILE A 133 7.99 11.15 6.74
CA ILE A 133 9.06 11.97 7.33
C ILE A 133 9.93 12.59 6.24
N ALA A 134 10.31 11.83 5.21
CA ALA A 134 11.11 12.31 4.10
C ALA A 134 10.39 13.42 3.32
N ASP A 135 9.10 13.25 3.02
CA ASP A 135 8.30 14.27 2.33
C ASP A 135 8.15 15.53 3.18
N TYR A 136 7.95 15.40 4.50
CA TYR A 136 7.94 16.54 5.41
C TYR A 136 9.28 17.30 5.38
N TYR A 137 10.40 16.58 5.44
CA TYR A 137 11.73 17.18 5.35
C TYR A 137 11.96 17.91 4.01
N LEU A 138 11.51 17.32 2.89
CA LEU A 138 11.57 17.95 1.57
C LEU A 138 10.77 19.25 1.50
N ILE A 139 9.59 19.32 2.12
CA ILE A 139 8.80 20.55 2.19
C ILE A 139 9.56 21.64 2.95
N VAL A 140 10.12 21.32 4.12
CA VAL A 140 10.90 22.26 4.92
C VAL A 140 12.10 22.77 4.13
N ARG A 141 12.81 21.87 3.43
CA ARG A 141 13.95 22.23 2.59
C ARG A 141 13.54 23.12 1.41
N ASN A 142 12.45 22.81 0.73
CA ASN A 142 11.95 23.60 -0.39
C ASN A 142 11.54 25.02 0.02
N ARG A 143 10.96 25.18 1.23
CA ARG A 143 10.68 26.52 1.80
C ARG A 143 11.98 27.32 2.01
N LYS A 144 13.04 26.68 2.55
CA LYS A 144 14.35 27.33 2.72
C LYS A 144 15.00 27.72 1.39
N ILE A 145 14.95 26.85 0.38
CA ILE A 145 15.48 27.14 -0.96
C ILE A 145 14.76 28.33 -1.57
N LYS A 146 13.42 28.40 -1.46
CA LYS A 146 12.64 29.53 -1.94
C LYS A 146 13.08 30.84 -1.29
N LEU A 147 13.23 30.88 0.04
CA LEU A 147 13.67 32.07 0.78
C LEU A 147 15.08 32.52 0.34
N ASN A 148 16.02 31.59 0.21
CA ASN A 148 17.39 31.91 -0.21
C ASN A 148 17.47 32.38 -1.67
N PHE A 149 16.61 31.85 -2.55
CA PHE A 149 16.56 32.25 -3.96
C PHE A 149 16.04 33.67 -4.15
N PHE A 150 15.12 34.14 -3.31
CA PHE A 150 14.68 35.55 -3.32
C PHE A 150 15.77 36.51 -2.81
N ASN A 151 16.66 36.05 -1.92
CA ASN A 151 17.72 36.86 -1.34
C ASN A 151 19.01 36.89 -2.19
N SER A 152 19.18 35.96 -3.13
CA SER A 152 20.39 35.81 -3.96
C SER A 152 20.09 36.21 -5.41
N THR A 153 20.33 37.47 -5.75
CA THR A 153 20.17 38.02 -7.11
C THR A 153 21.27 37.60 -8.09
N THR A 154 22.31 36.91 -7.64
CA THR A 154 23.56 36.77 -8.40
C THR A 154 23.67 35.52 -9.29
N ASN A 155 22.76 34.54 -9.20
CA ASN A 155 22.81 33.31 -10.01
C ASN A 155 21.41 32.84 -10.44
N TYR A 156 20.62 33.73 -11.03
CA TYR A 156 19.29 33.41 -11.54
C TYR A 156 19.40 32.53 -12.81
N SER A 157 18.74 31.38 -12.82
CA SER A 157 18.56 30.57 -14.04
C SER A 157 17.09 30.19 -14.18
N LEU A 158 16.54 30.44 -15.37
CA LEU A 158 15.11 30.27 -15.66
C LEU A 158 14.69 28.80 -15.49
N SER A 159 15.53 27.85 -15.92
CA SER A 159 15.30 26.41 -15.78
C SER A 159 15.14 25.99 -14.31
N LYS A 160 16.06 26.41 -13.42
CA LYS A 160 15.98 26.07 -11.99
C LYS A 160 14.77 26.70 -11.30
N SER A 161 14.41 27.92 -11.68
CA SER A 161 13.23 28.59 -11.14
C SER A 161 11.94 27.85 -11.54
N TYR A 162 11.85 27.43 -12.81
CA TYR A 162 10.72 26.65 -13.33
C TYR A 162 10.62 25.27 -12.66
N GLN A 163 11.71 24.52 -12.58
CA GLN A 163 11.75 23.20 -11.91
C GLN A 163 11.41 23.30 -10.42
N SER A 164 11.94 24.30 -9.72
CA SER A 164 11.63 24.52 -8.30
C SER A 164 10.13 24.83 -8.10
N LYS A 165 9.53 25.63 -8.99
CA LYS A 165 8.09 25.92 -8.95
C LYS A 165 7.24 24.67 -9.21
N GLN A 166 7.62 23.83 -10.17
CA GLN A 166 6.95 22.56 -10.44
C GLN A 166 7.09 21.59 -9.26
N ASN A 167 8.28 21.43 -8.70
CA ASN A 167 8.52 20.55 -7.55
C ASN A 167 7.71 21.00 -6.32
N ILE A 168 7.63 22.30 -6.04
CA ILE A 168 6.81 22.84 -4.94
C ILE A 168 5.32 22.56 -5.16
N LEU A 169 4.82 22.74 -6.39
CA LEU A 169 3.43 22.45 -6.72
C LEU A 169 3.11 20.96 -6.52
N LEU A 170 3.99 20.10 -7.03
CA LEU A 170 3.85 18.64 -6.93
C LEU A 170 3.89 18.17 -5.48
N MET A 171 4.82 18.68 -4.67
CA MET A 171 4.89 18.38 -3.23
C MET A 171 3.62 18.80 -2.49
N ARG A 172 2.97 19.90 -2.90
CA ARG A 172 1.73 20.37 -2.26
C ARG A 172 0.55 19.43 -2.49
N ILE A 173 0.53 18.73 -3.63
CA ILE A 173 -0.54 17.79 -3.98
C ILE A 173 -0.28 16.45 -3.31
N ILE A 174 0.96 15.95 -3.39
CA ILE A 174 1.19 14.56 -3.03
C ILE A 174 1.53 14.36 -1.55
N PHE A 175 2.09 15.36 -0.85
CA PHE A 175 2.29 15.23 0.60
C PHE A 175 0.99 14.97 1.38
N PRO A 176 -0.13 15.69 1.15
CA PRO A 176 -1.41 15.35 1.78
C PRO A 176 -1.87 13.94 1.45
N LEU A 177 -1.62 13.47 0.23
CA LEU A 177 -1.94 12.11 -0.19
C LEU A 177 -1.10 11.08 0.60
N ASP A 178 0.22 11.22 0.58
CA ASP A 178 1.18 10.33 1.27
C ASP A 178 0.92 10.31 2.79
N PHE A 179 0.62 11.48 3.37
CA PHE A 179 0.26 11.61 4.78
C PHE A 179 -1.08 10.94 5.11
N SER A 180 -2.11 11.15 4.28
CA SER A 180 -3.43 10.52 4.48
C SER A 180 -3.34 9.00 4.38
N TYR A 181 -2.58 8.49 3.40
CA TYR A 181 -2.31 7.07 3.25
C TYR A 181 -1.59 6.51 4.47
N SER A 182 -0.53 7.18 4.93
CA SER A 182 0.23 6.78 6.12
C SER A 182 -0.64 6.72 7.37
N PHE A 183 -1.53 7.70 7.53
CA PHE A 183 -2.45 7.77 8.66
C PHE A 183 -3.46 6.63 8.65
N VAL A 184 -4.13 6.40 7.51
CA VAL A 184 -5.10 5.30 7.36
C VAL A 184 -4.42 3.95 7.55
N PHE A 185 -3.24 3.76 6.96
CA PHE A 185 -2.47 2.52 7.09
C PHE A 185 -2.02 2.26 8.53
N ALA A 186 -1.58 3.29 9.25
CA ALA A 186 -1.24 3.20 10.66
C ALA A 186 -2.46 2.86 11.53
N LEU A 187 -3.61 3.49 11.26
CA LEU A 187 -4.86 3.21 11.95
C LEU A 187 -5.31 1.76 11.72
N PHE A 188 -5.27 1.29 10.48
CA PHE A 188 -5.56 -0.10 10.11
C PHE A 188 -4.67 -1.08 10.90
N ASN A 189 -3.36 -0.84 10.93
CA ASN A 189 -2.42 -1.69 11.67
C ASN A 189 -2.67 -1.65 13.19
N ALA A 190 -3.00 -0.49 13.75
CA ALA A 190 -3.32 -0.37 15.17
C ALA A 190 -4.58 -1.18 15.54
N LEU A 191 -5.65 -1.07 14.74
CA LEU A 191 -6.88 -1.84 14.92
C LEU A 191 -6.66 -3.34 14.72
N ALA A 192 -5.91 -3.73 13.69
CA ALA A 192 -5.57 -5.12 13.42
C ALA A 192 -4.76 -5.75 14.57
N ASN A 193 -3.81 -5.01 15.15
CA ASN A 193 -3.04 -5.48 16.29
C ASN A 193 -3.86 -5.55 17.58
N PHE A 194 -4.77 -4.59 17.79
CA PHE A 194 -5.72 -4.65 18.90
C PHE A 194 -6.60 -5.90 18.82
N LEU A 195 -7.11 -6.25 17.64
CA LEU A 195 -7.86 -7.49 17.45
C LEU A 195 -7.03 -8.74 17.67
N ARG A 196 -5.79 -8.77 17.17
CA ARG A 196 -4.89 -9.92 17.35
C ARG A 196 -4.55 -10.14 18.83
N TYR A 197 -4.39 -9.07 19.60
CA TYR A 197 -4.11 -9.14 21.03
C TYR A 197 -5.29 -9.72 21.81
N ASN A 198 -6.51 -9.32 21.47
CA ASN A 198 -7.75 -9.80 22.12
C ASN A 198 -8.34 -11.06 21.47
N ARG A 199 -7.56 -11.77 20.63
CA ARG A 199 -8.06 -12.91 19.85
C ARG A 199 -8.61 -14.02 20.74
N ASP A 200 -8.03 -14.24 21.91
CA ASP A 200 -8.46 -15.32 22.81
C ASP A 200 -9.81 -15.01 23.50
N GLU A 201 -10.18 -13.73 23.59
CA GLU A 201 -11.46 -13.27 24.13
C GLU A 201 -12.56 -13.27 23.06
N TYR A 202 -12.20 -12.96 21.81
CA TYR A 202 -13.14 -12.96 20.69
C TYR A 202 -13.22 -14.34 20.04
N GLY A 203 -14.37 -15.01 20.14
CA GLY A 203 -14.61 -16.25 19.40
C GLY A 203 -14.27 -16.12 17.90
N PRO A 204 -13.86 -17.22 17.23
CA PRO A 204 -13.25 -17.17 15.89
C PRO A 204 -14.12 -16.48 14.83
N LEU A 205 -15.45 -16.61 14.94
CA LEU A 205 -16.41 -15.98 14.04
C LEU A 205 -16.45 -14.45 14.20
N VAL A 206 -16.39 -13.96 15.44
CA VAL A 206 -16.37 -12.53 15.76
C VAL A 206 -15.06 -11.92 15.33
N TYR A 207 -13.95 -12.63 15.55
CA TYR A 207 -12.63 -12.21 15.08
C TYR A 207 -12.58 -12.01 13.56
N VAL A 208 -13.04 -12.99 12.77
CA VAL A 208 -13.02 -12.90 11.29
C VAL A 208 -13.90 -11.75 10.79
N ARG A 209 -15.14 -11.62 11.30
CA ARG A 209 -16.04 -10.52 10.90
C ARG A 209 -15.49 -9.14 11.25
N THR A 210 -14.89 -9.00 12.43
CA THR A 210 -14.34 -7.71 12.87
C THR A 210 -13.09 -7.36 12.07
N TYR A 211 -12.28 -8.35 11.71
CA TYR A 211 -11.11 -8.18 10.85
C TYR A 211 -11.52 -7.76 9.43
N GLU A 212 -12.53 -8.41 8.83
CA GLU A 212 -13.10 -7.99 7.54
C GLU A 212 -13.64 -6.56 7.60
N GLY A 213 -14.34 -6.20 8.67
CA GLY A 213 -14.82 -4.84 8.91
C GLY A 213 -13.69 -3.79 8.96
N ILE A 214 -12.57 -4.11 9.59
CA ILE A 214 -11.39 -3.22 9.61
C ILE A 214 -10.72 -3.15 8.24
N THR A 215 -10.75 -4.24 7.47
CA THR A 215 -10.16 -4.27 6.12
C THR A 215 -10.93 -3.34 5.17
N LEU A 216 -12.24 -3.17 5.37
CA LEU A 216 -13.04 -2.18 4.65
C LEU A 216 -12.64 -0.72 4.93
N VAL A 217 -12.00 -0.42 6.06
CA VAL A 217 -11.51 0.93 6.40
C VAL A 217 -10.23 1.28 5.63
N ASN A 218 -9.51 0.27 5.14
CA ASN A 218 -8.25 0.42 4.42
C ASN A 218 -8.40 0.51 2.88
N ILE A 219 -9.65 0.57 2.38
CA ILE A 219 -10.02 0.76 0.97
C ILE A 219 -10.40 2.22 0.75
#